data_AF-A0A1H9VCG8-F1
#
_entry.id   AF-A0A1H9VCG8-F1
#
_cell.length_a   1.000
_cell.length_b   1.000
_cell.length_c   1.000
_cell.angle_alpha   90.00
_cell.angle_beta   90.00
_cell.angle_gamma   90.00
#
_symmetry.space_group_name_H-M   'P 1'
#
loop_
_entity.id
_entity.type
_entity.pdbx_description
1 polymer ?
#
loop_
_entity_poly.entity_id
_entity_poly.type
_entity_poly.pdbx_seq_one_letter_code
_entity_poly.pdbx_strand_id
1 'polypeptide(L)'
;MTSTFYNETKLGEVNYRLSATTDSGDSLVLDLLGSLDSGEVIADGRLRMPVEGAATVGRLLSRVLGAHTRLRTRPSRHANANQPWTESLDTELRTAWLTPSEDSAPKLIKSLADSMQRSATAIRARLARVGCDPDVPGRELSPTAAILLGASSGTGQGKT
;
A
#
# COMPACT_ATOMS: atom_id res chain seq x y z
N MET A 1 35.09 -17.90 21.34
CA MET A 1 34.47 -16.87 22.20
C MET A 1 32.99 -16.86 21.88
N THR A 2 32.12 -17.00 22.87
CA THR A 2 30.66 -17.00 22.65
C THR A 2 30.18 -15.56 22.55
N SER A 3 29.41 -15.23 21.51
CA SER A 3 28.81 -13.90 21.35
C SER A 3 27.32 -14.01 21.05
N THR A 4 26.50 -13.23 21.74
CA THR A 4 25.05 -13.18 21.53
C THR A 4 24.61 -11.79 21.13
N PHE A 5 23.82 -11.71 20.07
CA PHE A 5 23.11 -10.50 19.65
C PHE A 5 21.60 -10.78 19.73
N TYR A 6 20.80 -9.78 20.04
CA TYR A 6 19.35 -9.92 19.97
C TYR A 6 18.69 -8.62 19.53
N ASN A 7 17.46 -8.75 19.02
CA ASN A 7 16.59 -7.63 18.70
C ASN A 7 15.14 -8.01 18.97
N GLU A 8 14.31 -7.01 19.25
CA GLU A 8 12.92 -7.15 19.64
C GLU A 8 12.01 -6.20 18.85
N THR A 9 10.78 -6.62 18.59
CA THR A 9 9.78 -5.77 17.94
C THR A 9 8.37 -6.17 18.36
N LYS A 10 7.44 -5.20 18.42
CA LYS A 10 6.04 -5.43 18.74
C LYS A 10 5.17 -5.27 17.49
N LEU A 11 4.32 -6.26 17.22
CA LEU A 11 3.34 -6.24 16.13
C LEU A 11 1.95 -6.55 16.70
N GLY A 12 1.10 -5.52 16.80
CA GLY A 12 -0.17 -5.63 17.51
C GLY A 12 0.07 -5.94 18.99
N GLU A 13 -0.49 -7.04 19.48
CA GLU A 13 -0.35 -7.50 20.87
C GLU A 13 0.82 -8.48 21.07
N VAL A 14 1.57 -8.80 20.01
CA VAL A 14 2.63 -9.81 20.03
C VAL A 14 3.99 -9.14 20.10
N ASN A 15 4.81 -9.52 21.09
CA ASN A 15 6.21 -9.15 21.21
C ASN A 15 7.07 -10.27 20.62
N TYR A 16 7.85 -9.96 19.59
CA TYR A 16 8.81 -10.88 18.98
C TYR A 16 10.23 -10.54 19.41
N ARG A 17 11.01 -11.56 19.74
CA ARG A 17 12.44 -11.49 20.03
C ARG A 17 13.19 -12.48 19.17
N LEU A 18 14.26 -12.02 18.52
CA LEU A 18 15.20 -12.87 17.82
C LEU A 18 16.57 -12.73 18.47
N SER A 19 17.15 -13.83 18.93
CA SER A 19 18.52 -13.88 19.43
C SER A 19 19.39 -14.76 18.55
N ALA A 20 20.65 -14.36 18.36
CA ALA A 20 21.66 -15.04 17.57
C ALA A 20 22.89 -15.26 18.45
N THR A 21 23.20 -16.52 18.78
CA THR A 21 24.36 -16.89 19.60
C THR A 21 25.35 -17.68 18.76
N THR A 22 26.58 -17.18 18.69
CA THR A 22 27.72 -17.93 18.12
C THR A 22 28.40 -18.68 19.25
N ASP A 23 28.56 -19.99 19.10
CA ASP A 23 29.34 -20.83 20.01
C ASP A 23 30.76 -21.03 19.48
N SER A 24 31.66 -21.48 20.35
CA SER A 24 33.07 -21.80 20.14
C SER A 24 33.41 -22.76 18.99
N GLY A 25 32.43 -23.44 18.39
CA GLY A 25 32.61 -24.34 17.24
C GLY A 25 32.12 -23.75 15.91
N ASP A 26 32.24 -22.43 15.70
CA ASP A 26 31.80 -21.70 14.49
C ASP A 26 30.35 -21.98 14.07
N SER A 27 29.51 -22.32 15.05
CA SER A 27 28.09 -22.57 14.86
C SER A 27 27.28 -21.40 15.39
N LEU A 28 26.36 -20.90 14.57
CA LEU A 28 25.37 -19.91 14.92
C LEU A 28 24.05 -20.60 15.25
N VAL A 29 23.46 -20.23 16.38
CA VAL A 29 22.10 -20.60 16.79
C VAL A 29 21.25 -19.34 16.79
N LEU A 30 20.16 -19.37 16.02
CA LEU A 30 19.09 -18.37 16.05
C LEU A 30 17.90 -18.93 16.83
N ASP A 31 17.40 -18.17 17.79
CA ASP A 31 16.18 -18.48 18.54
C ASP A 31 15.18 -17.33 18.35
N LEU A 32 14.00 -17.66 17.82
CA LEU A 32 12.87 -16.75 17.62
C LEU A 32 11.78 -17.10 18.62
N LEU A 33 11.35 -16.12 19.40
CA LEU A 33 10.20 -16.24 20.29
C LEU A 33 9.20 -15.12 20.01
N GLY A 34 7.92 -15.43 20.00
CA GLY A 34 6.82 -14.48 19.93
C GLY A 34 5.82 -14.77 21.03
N SER A 35 5.53 -13.79 21.88
CA SER A 35 4.57 -13.93 22.98
C SER A 35 3.59 -12.77 23.07
N LEU A 36 2.37 -13.04 23.51
CA LEU A 36 1.40 -12.02 23.87
C LEU A 36 1.82 -11.28 25.15
N ASP A 37 1.19 -10.14 25.42
CA ASP A 37 1.39 -9.40 26.69
C ASP A 37 0.95 -10.23 27.92
N SER A 38 0.13 -11.27 27.73
CA SER A 38 -0.22 -12.26 28.75
C SER A 38 0.93 -13.22 29.10
N GLY A 39 1.99 -13.25 28.29
CA GLY A 39 3.09 -14.22 28.37
C GLY A 39 2.85 -15.51 27.59
N GLU A 40 1.68 -15.69 26.97
CA GLU A 40 1.40 -16.84 26.10
C GLU A 40 2.33 -16.83 24.88
N VAL A 41 3.03 -17.93 24.64
CA VAL A 41 3.93 -18.09 23.48
C VAL A 41 3.12 -18.52 22.27
N ILE A 42 3.15 -17.71 21.21
CA ILE A 42 2.42 -17.96 19.97
C ILE A 42 3.35 -18.20 18.76
N ALA A 43 4.64 -17.96 18.92
CA ALA A 43 5.66 -18.30 17.94
C ALA A 43 6.94 -18.77 18.64
N ASP A 44 7.50 -19.87 18.17
CA ASP A 44 8.78 -20.40 18.63
C ASP A 44 9.49 -21.04 17.43
N GLY A 45 10.80 -20.87 17.35
CA GLY A 45 11.61 -21.47 16.31
C GLY A 45 13.10 -21.37 16.61
N ARG A 46 13.81 -22.45 16.32
CA ARG A 46 15.26 -22.52 16.47
C ARG A 46 15.92 -22.95 15.16
N LEU A 47 16.99 -22.26 14.77
CA LEU A 47 17.76 -22.57 13.58
C LEU A 47 19.25 -22.62 13.91
N ARG A 48 19.90 -23.72 13.54
CA ARG A 48 21.35 -23.90 13.69
C ARG A 48 22.01 -23.95 12.33
N MET A 49 23.13 -23.25 12.20
CA MET A 49 23.90 -23.18 10.95
C MET A 49 25.39 -22.88 11.21
N PRO A 50 26.26 -23.05 10.21
CA PRO A 50 27.61 -22.47 10.24
C PRO A 50 27.57 -20.94 10.22
N VAL A 51 28.50 -20.29 10.91
CA VAL A 51 28.58 -18.82 10.99
C VAL A 51 28.75 -18.19 9.61
N GLU A 52 29.53 -18.79 8.70
CA GLU A 52 29.74 -18.23 7.34
C GLU A 52 28.44 -18.16 6.51
N GLY A 53 27.46 -19.01 6.84
CA GLY A 53 26.17 -19.08 6.14
C GLY A 53 25.18 -17.99 6.58
N ALA A 54 25.40 -17.35 7.74
CA ALA A 54 24.40 -16.53 8.43
C ALA A 54 23.81 -15.41 7.57
N ALA A 55 24.66 -14.64 6.87
CA ALA A 55 24.19 -13.54 6.04
C ALA A 55 23.38 -14.02 4.82
N THR A 56 23.76 -15.15 4.23
CA THR A 56 23.05 -15.72 3.08
C THR A 56 21.70 -16.29 3.48
N VAL A 57 21.63 -17.02 4.59
CA VAL A 57 20.38 -17.54 5.14
C VAL A 57 19.47 -16.39 5.58
N GLY A 58 20.00 -15.36 6.23
CA GLY A 58 19.23 -14.16 6.60
C GLY A 58 18.56 -13.50 5.41
N ARG A 59 19.29 -13.32 4.30
CA ARG A 59 18.72 -12.81 3.03
C ARG A 59 17.64 -13.71 2.46
N LEU A 60 17.83 -15.03 2.52
CA LEU A 60 16.83 -16.01 2.05
C LEU A 60 15.54 -15.89 2.87
N LEU A 61 15.64 -15.86 4.20
CA LEU A 61 14.51 -15.67 5.11
C LEU A 61 13.77 -14.36 4.80
N SER A 62 14.49 -13.24 4.67
CA SER A 62 13.86 -11.95 4.34
C SER A 62 13.11 -11.98 3.01
N ARG A 63 13.65 -12.66 1.98
CA ARG A 63 12.98 -12.77 0.67
C ARG A 63 11.70 -13.59 0.75
N VAL A 64 11.75 -14.77 1.36
CA VAL A 64 10.59 -15.68 1.46
C VAL A 64 9.48 -15.04 2.31
N LEU A 65 9.81 -14.54 3.49
CA LEU A 65 8.85 -13.88 4.38
C LEU A 65 8.32 -12.57 3.76
N GLY A 66 9.19 -11.80 3.10
CA GLY A 66 8.82 -10.60 2.35
C GLY A 66 7.86 -10.88 1.20
N ALA A 67 8.00 -12.00 0.49
CA ALA A 67 7.06 -12.39 -0.55
C ALA A 67 5.67 -12.70 0.03
N HIS A 68 5.59 -13.46 1.12
CA HIS A 68 4.31 -13.77 1.78
C HIS A 68 3.58 -12.54 2.31
N THR A 69 4.31 -11.54 2.83
CA THR A 69 3.68 -10.28 3.29
C THR A 69 3.11 -9.45 2.14
N ARG A 70 3.71 -9.50 0.95
CA ARG A 70 3.18 -8.82 -0.26
C ARG A 70 1.94 -9.49 -0.83
N LEU A 71 1.77 -10.79 -0.61
CA LEU A 71 0.57 -11.54 -1.03
C LEU A 71 -0.66 -11.22 -0.17
N ARG A 72 -0.48 -10.58 0.99
CA ARG A 72 -1.62 -10.07 1.75
C ARG A 72 -2.18 -8.85 1.03
N THR A 73 -3.41 -8.96 0.54
CA THR A 73 -4.19 -7.82 0.04
C THR A 73 -4.23 -6.77 1.14
N ARG A 74 -3.46 -5.69 0.98
CA ARG A 74 -3.50 -4.59 1.92
C ARG A 74 -4.94 -4.08 1.94
N PRO A 75 -5.59 -3.95 3.12
CA PRO A 75 -6.90 -3.32 3.20
C PRO A 75 -6.82 -1.98 2.48
N SER A 76 -7.74 -1.73 1.54
CA SER A 76 -7.80 -0.43 0.90
C SER A 76 -7.99 0.61 1.99
N ARG A 77 -7.12 1.64 1.99
CA ARG A 77 -7.27 2.79 2.91
C ARG A 77 -8.55 3.59 2.64
N HIS A 78 -9.13 3.40 1.46
CA HIS A 78 -10.26 4.15 0.95
C HIS A 78 -11.47 3.21 0.87
N ALA A 79 -12.55 3.53 1.58
CA ALA A 79 -13.75 2.71 1.65
C ALA A 79 -14.33 2.40 0.24
N ASN A 80 -14.17 3.32 -0.71
CA ASN A 80 -14.75 3.21 -2.05
C ASN A 80 -13.73 2.86 -3.15
N ALA A 81 -12.51 2.39 -2.83
CA ALA A 81 -11.48 2.16 -3.85
C ALA A 81 -11.91 1.23 -4.99
N ASN A 82 -12.71 0.21 -4.69
CA ASN A 82 -13.20 -0.79 -5.66
C ASN A 82 -14.65 -0.55 -6.10
N GLN A 83 -15.30 0.51 -5.62
CA GLN A 83 -16.66 0.82 -6.03
C GLN A 83 -16.65 1.23 -7.51
N PRO A 84 -17.60 0.79 -8.36
CA PRO A 84 -17.69 1.27 -9.73
C PRO A 84 -17.95 2.79 -9.77
N TRP A 85 -17.52 3.45 -10.83
CA TRP A 85 -17.90 4.84 -11.09
C TRP A 85 -19.29 4.85 -11.73
N THR A 86 -20.25 5.48 -11.05
CA THR A 86 -21.61 5.68 -11.55
C THR A 86 -21.74 7.07 -12.15
N GLU A 87 -22.76 7.29 -12.98
CA GLU A 87 -23.06 8.61 -13.56
C GLU A 87 -23.29 9.68 -12.48
N SER A 88 -23.89 9.30 -11.34
CA SER A 88 -24.06 10.19 -10.19
C SER A 88 -22.73 10.64 -9.59
N LEU A 89 -21.78 9.71 -9.40
CA LEU A 89 -20.44 10.01 -8.88
C LEU A 89 -19.62 10.83 -9.88
N ASP A 90 -19.81 10.60 -11.17
CA ASP A 90 -19.18 11.38 -12.23
C ASP A 90 -19.69 12.83 -12.24
N THR A 91 -21.00 12.99 -12.10
CA THR A 91 -21.66 14.30 -12.02
C THR A 91 -21.20 15.05 -10.77
N GLU A 92 -21.14 14.37 -9.62
CA GLU A 92 -20.61 14.93 -8.38
C GLU A 92 -19.16 15.40 -8.55
N LEU A 93 -18.29 14.53 -9.05
CA LEU A 93 -16.89 14.85 -9.29
C LEU A 93 -16.71 16.02 -10.26
N ARG A 94 -17.44 16.01 -11.38
CA ARG A 94 -17.40 17.09 -12.38
C ARG A 94 -17.87 18.42 -11.77
N THR A 95 -18.99 18.41 -11.05
CA THR A 95 -19.54 19.61 -10.42
C THR A 95 -18.57 20.19 -9.40
N ALA A 96 -18.01 19.34 -8.53
CA ALA A 96 -17.06 19.77 -7.52
C ALA A 96 -15.76 20.31 -8.12
N TRP A 97 -15.27 19.73 -9.22
CA TRP A 97 -14.07 20.20 -9.91
C TRP A 97 -14.27 21.54 -10.63
N LEU A 98 -15.43 21.73 -11.27
CA LEU A 98 -15.74 22.95 -12.04
C LEU A 98 -16.18 24.12 -11.16
N THR A 99 -16.51 23.86 -9.90
CA THR A 99 -16.79 24.93 -8.93
C THR A 99 -15.50 25.76 -8.73
N PRO A 100 -15.57 27.10 -8.84
CA PRO A 100 -14.40 27.95 -8.66
C PRO A 100 -13.72 27.69 -7.31
N SER A 101 -12.41 27.47 -7.37
CA SER A 101 -11.56 27.24 -6.20
C SER A 101 -10.22 27.91 -6.40
N GLU A 102 -9.65 28.47 -5.33
CA GLU A 102 -8.29 29.02 -5.31
C GLU A 102 -7.23 27.93 -5.06
N ASP A 103 -7.65 26.71 -4.76
CA ASP A 103 -6.73 25.60 -4.50
C ASP A 103 -6.03 25.14 -5.78
N SER A 104 -4.73 24.83 -5.65
CA SER A 104 -3.99 24.12 -6.72
C SER A 104 -4.62 22.75 -7.04
N ALA A 105 -4.49 22.28 -8.27
CA ALA A 105 -5.00 20.97 -8.70
C ALA A 105 -4.63 19.80 -7.76
N PRO A 106 -3.36 19.63 -7.32
CA PRO A 106 -3.02 18.54 -6.41
C PRO A 106 -3.75 18.61 -5.07
N LYS A 107 -3.96 19.82 -4.53
CA LYS A 107 -4.65 20.04 -3.26
C LYS A 107 -6.14 19.73 -3.39
N LEU A 108 -6.79 20.20 -4.47
CA LEU A 108 -8.20 19.91 -4.73
C LEU A 108 -8.45 18.43 -5.01
N ILE A 109 -7.58 17.78 -5.81
CA ILE A 109 -7.64 16.32 -6.05
C ILE A 109 -7.56 15.55 -4.73
N LYS A 110 -6.68 15.97 -3.82
CA LYS A 110 -6.56 15.33 -2.50
C LYS A 110 -7.83 15.51 -1.67
N SER A 111 -8.40 16.72 -1.64
CA SER A 111 -9.65 16.99 -0.93
C SER A 111 -10.81 16.15 -1.47
N LEU A 112 -10.94 16.03 -2.79
CA LEU A 112 -11.96 15.18 -3.44
C LEU A 112 -11.72 13.69 -3.18
N ALA A 113 -10.46 13.26 -3.15
CA ALA A 113 -10.09 11.88 -2.81
C ALA A 113 -10.54 11.53 -1.39
N ASP A 114 -10.33 12.45 -0.45
CA ASP A 114 -10.73 12.29 0.94
C ASP A 114 -12.26 12.30 1.08
N SER A 115 -12.98 13.21 0.42
CA SER A 115 -14.45 13.27 0.51
C SER A 115 -15.13 12.05 -0.12
N MET A 116 -14.70 11.64 -1.32
CA MET A 116 -15.29 10.52 -2.04
C MET A 116 -14.76 9.16 -1.56
N GLN A 117 -13.83 9.15 -0.61
CA GLN A 117 -13.14 7.95 -0.11
C GLN A 117 -12.53 7.14 -1.26
N ARG A 118 -11.76 7.82 -2.12
CA ARG A 118 -11.05 7.27 -3.29
C ARG A 118 -9.57 7.67 -3.22
N SER A 119 -8.71 7.04 -4.01
CA SER A 119 -7.32 7.50 -4.12
C SER A 119 -7.21 8.76 -5.00
N ALA A 120 -6.24 9.62 -4.71
CA ALA A 120 -5.94 10.80 -5.53
C ALA A 120 -5.68 10.44 -7.01
N THR A 121 -5.01 9.31 -7.26
CA THR A 121 -4.78 8.79 -8.60
C THR A 121 -6.10 8.42 -9.31
N ALA A 122 -7.05 7.80 -8.60
CA ALA A 122 -8.35 7.46 -9.16
C ALA A 122 -9.15 8.72 -9.51
N ILE A 123 -9.14 9.73 -8.64
CA ILE A 123 -9.77 11.04 -8.90
C ILE A 123 -9.16 11.68 -10.14
N ARG A 124 -7.84 11.83 -10.18
CA ARG A 124 -7.12 12.46 -11.31
C ARG A 124 -7.41 11.75 -12.64
N ALA A 125 -7.37 10.41 -12.66
CA ALA A 125 -7.68 9.63 -13.84
C ALA A 125 -9.15 9.77 -14.27
N ARG A 126 -10.07 9.96 -13.31
CA ARG A 126 -11.49 10.10 -13.61
C ARG A 126 -11.85 11.49 -14.15
N LEU A 127 -11.17 12.56 -13.71
CA LEU A 127 -11.39 13.92 -14.20
C LEU A 127 -11.35 14.01 -15.73
N ALA A 128 -10.32 13.44 -16.37
CA ALA A 128 -10.23 13.44 -17.83
C ALA A 128 -11.41 12.70 -18.49
N ARG A 129 -11.88 11.60 -17.89
CA ARG A 129 -13.02 10.82 -18.41
C ARG A 129 -14.36 11.53 -18.26
N VAL A 130 -14.50 12.42 -17.29
CA VAL A 130 -15.69 13.26 -17.10
C VAL A 130 -15.54 14.63 -17.76
N GLY A 131 -14.54 14.80 -18.64
CA GLY A 131 -14.35 16.02 -19.45
C GLY A 131 -13.82 17.22 -18.64
N CYS A 132 -13.10 16.97 -17.55
CA CYS A 132 -12.45 17.99 -16.73
C CYS A 132 -10.94 17.96 -16.94
N ASP A 133 -10.30 19.13 -16.94
CA ASP A 133 -8.86 19.24 -17.03
C ASP A 133 -8.21 18.87 -15.68
N PRO A 134 -7.41 17.79 -15.58
CA PRO A 134 -6.86 17.34 -14.31
C PRO A 134 -5.74 18.22 -13.76
N ASP A 135 -5.24 19.19 -14.54
CA ASP A 135 -4.13 20.07 -14.17
C ASP A 135 -4.59 21.49 -13.82
N VAL A 136 -5.81 21.87 -14.20
CA VAL A 136 -6.37 23.21 -13.95
C VAL A 136 -7.77 23.11 -13.36
N PRO A 137 -7.94 23.40 -12.05
CA PRO A 137 -9.26 23.44 -11.39
C PRO A 137 -10.21 24.43 -12.07
N GLY A 138 -11.50 24.13 -12.06
CA GLY A 138 -12.51 24.99 -12.70
C GLY A 138 -12.55 24.88 -14.23
N ARG A 139 -11.65 24.11 -14.86
CA ARG A 139 -11.51 24.06 -16.32
C ARG A 139 -12.03 22.74 -16.91
N GLU A 140 -12.79 22.87 -17.99
CA GLU A 140 -13.16 21.73 -18.83
C GLU A 140 -11.98 21.26 -19.69
N LEU A 141 -11.95 19.97 -20.00
CA LEU A 141 -10.89 19.40 -20.81
C LEU A 141 -11.01 19.89 -22.26
N SER A 142 -9.95 20.52 -22.78
CA SER A 142 -9.93 20.94 -24.19
C SER A 142 -10.00 19.73 -25.14
N PRO A 143 -10.56 19.87 -26.35
CA PRO A 143 -10.63 18.77 -27.34
C PRO A 143 -9.25 18.16 -27.65
N THR A 144 -8.22 19.00 -27.77
CA THR A 144 -6.84 18.56 -28.01
C THR A 144 -6.29 17.74 -26.84
N ALA A 145 -6.52 18.18 -25.61
CA ALA A 145 -6.10 17.45 -24.41
C ALA A 145 -6.88 16.14 -24.22
N ALA A 146 -8.16 16.10 -24.63
CA ALA A 146 -8.98 14.90 -24.59
C ALA A 146 -8.41 13.77 -25.46
N ILE A 147 -7.90 14.11 -26.66
CA ILE A 147 -7.21 13.16 -27.54
C ILE A 147 -5.94 12.62 -26.87
N LEU A 148 -5.12 13.49 -26.28
CA LEU A 148 -3.85 13.10 -25.64
C LEU A 148 -4.05 12.23 -24.40
N LEU A 149 -5.10 12.49 -23.62
CA LEU A 149 -5.41 11.76 -22.39
C LEU A 149 -6.26 10.49 -22.63
N GLY A 150 -6.55 10.17 -23.91
CA GLY A 150 -7.36 9.00 -24.25
C GLY A 150 -8.79 9.08 -23.72
N ALA A 151 -9.31 10.30 -23.52
CA ALA A 151 -10.71 10.54 -23.13
C ALA A 151 -11.61 10.38 -24.38
N SER A 152 -11.56 9.22 -25.01
CA SER A 152 -12.46 8.87 -26.10
C SER A 152 -13.76 8.33 -25.49
N SER A 153 -14.80 9.16 -25.53
CA SER A 153 -16.24 8.82 -25.52
C SER A 153 -16.60 7.39 -25.10
N GLY A 154 -16.93 7.22 -23.83
CA GLY A 154 -17.71 6.07 -23.35
C GLY A 154 -19.18 6.20 -23.79
N THR A 155 -19.46 6.01 -25.07
CA THR A 155 -20.84 5.70 -25.53
C THR A 155 -21.15 4.27 -25.15
N GLY A 156 -22.29 4.08 -24.47
CA GLY A 156 -22.68 2.84 -23.82
C GLY A 156 -22.68 1.62 -24.73
N GLN A 157 -22.29 0.50 -24.15
CA GLN A 157 -22.63 -0.82 -24.69
C GLN A 157 -23.57 -1.49 -23.69
N GLY A 158 -24.85 -1.21 -23.86
CA GLY A 158 -25.92 -2.05 -23.35
C GLY A 158 -26.05 -3.31 -24.20
N LYS A 159 -26.29 -4.44 -23.51
CA LYS A 159 -26.94 -5.70 -23.92
C LYS A 159 -26.97 -6.05 -25.41
N THR A 160 -26.45 -7.24 -25.70
CA THR A 160 -27.25 -8.37 -26.23
C THR A 160 -26.84 -9.63 -25.50
#